data_AF-A0A085V4E1-F1
#
_entry.id   AF-A0A085V4E1-F1
#
_cell.length_a   1.000
_cell.length_b   1.000
_cell.length_c   1.000
_cell.angle_alpha   90.00
_cell.angle_beta   90.00
_cell.angle_gamma   90.00
#
_symmetry.space_group_name_H-M   'P 1'
#
loop_
_entity.id
_entity.type
_entity.pdbx_description
1 polymer ?
#
loop_
_entity_poly.entity_id
_entity_poly.type
_entity_poly.pdbx_seq_one_letter_code
_entity_poly.pdbx_strand_id
1 'polypeptide(L)'
;MMIELFWYIIFLAVSILLMLPSLWAKRASSRSGFTIALYHIFFTYNVTFMIIHLGISRTGNIPLTDIEDAPFIDLFSFIVALIYGYMMASLRKPDQYSESNTIFYKAADGTRKPITINLDRAVYFLRVALLVFGGAIFYTVVFNYALSAMISLEPQQWRLVDYITYPTFVAFGIWGVRIHHRKHGYTL
;
A
#
# COMPACT_ATOMS: atom_id res chain seq x y z
N MET A 1 1.03 -25.70 -23.28
CA MET A 1 0.79 -26.39 -22.00
C MET A 1 2.04 -26.64 -21.14
N MET A 2 3.01 -27.50 -21.49
CA MET A 2 4.19 -27.74 -20.60
C MET A 2 5.10 -26.51 -20.44
N ILE A 3 5.28 -25.72 -21.50
CA ILE A 3 6.10 -24.49 -21.48
C ILE A 3 5.43 -23.40 -20.64
N GLU A 4 4.11 -23.20 -20.77
CA GLU A 4 3.36 -22.25 -19.93
C GLU A 4 3.44 -22.62 -18.45
N LEU A 5 3.24 -23.90 -18.11
CA LEU A 5 3.35 -24.39 -16.74
C LEU A 5 4.74 -24.11 -16.15
N PHE A 6 5.79 -24.30 -16.93
CA PHE A 6 7.15 -23.98 -16.52
C PHE A 6 7.31 -22.49 -16.21
N TRP A 7 6.80 -21.60 -17.06
CA TRP A 7 6.82 -20.16 -16.82
C TRP A 7 6.01 -19.74 -15.60
N TYR A 8 4.84 -20.35 -15.36
CA TYR A 8 4.06 -20.12 -14.14
C TYR A 8 4.84 -20.49 -12.87
N ILE A 9 5.50 -21.64 -12.85
CA ILE A 9 6.30 -22.09 -11.71
C ILE A 9 7.47 -21.13 -11.47
N ILE A 10 8.17 -20.72 -12.52
CA ILE A 10 9.26 -19.73 -12.41
C ILE A 10 8.72 -18.42 -11.84
N PHE A 11 7.63 -17.90 -12.39
CA PHE A 11 7.04 -16.64 -11.95
C PHE A 11 6.66 -16.67 -10.46
N LEU A 12 6.01 -17.75 -10.02
CA LEU A 12 5.66 -17.96 -8.61
C LEU A 12 6.91 -18.00 -7.72
N ALA A 13 7.91 -18.81 -8.10
CA ALA A 13 9.14 -18.97 -7.34
C ALA A 13 9.92 -17.65 -7.22
N VAL A 14 10.06 -16.92 -8.34
CA VAL A 14 10.74 -15.63 -8.38
C VAL A 14 10.00 -14.60 -7.53
N SER A 15 8.67 -14.54 -7.61
CA SER A 15 7.86 -13.62 -6.83
C SER A 15 8.00 -13.86 -5.31
N ILE A 16 8.05 -15.13 -4.88
CA ILE A 16 8.29 -15.51 -3.48
C ILE A 16 9.72 -15.13 -3.05
N LEU A 17 10.73 -15.39 -3.88
CA LEU A 17 12.13 -15.06 -3.57
C LEU A 17 12.33 -13.55 -3.42
N LEU A 18 11.71 -12.75 -4.29
CA LEU A 18 11.73 -11.29 -4.23
C LEU A 18 11.00 -10.73 -2.99
N MET A 19 10.20 -11.54 -2.30
CA MET A 19 9.55 -11.13 -1.05
C MET A 19 10.50 -11.22 0.16
N LEU A 20 11.58 -12.00 0.08
CA LEU A 20 12.52 -12.21 1.19
C LEU A 20 13.19 -10.91 1.67
N PRO A 21 13.68 -10.00 0.79
CA PRO A 21 14.21 -8.71 1.21
C PRO A 21 13.19 -7.86 1.97
N SER A 22 11.92 -7.89 1.56
CA SER A 22 10.84 -7.16 2.23
C SER A 22 10.54 -7.70 3.63
N LEU A 23 10.51 -9.03 3.79
CA LEU A 23 10.37 -9.68 5.09
C LEU A 23 11.55 -9.36 6.02
N TRP A 24 12.77 -9.40 5.48
CA TRP A 24 13.96 -9.00 6.22
C TRP A 24 13.88 -7.55 6.66
N ALA A 25 13.53 -6.63 5.77
CA ALA A 25 13.47 -5.20 6.06
C ALA A 25 12.43 -4.87 7.13
N LYS A 26 11.26 -5.53 7.09
CA LYS A 26 10.26 -5.43 8.16
C LYS A 26 10.86 -5.77 9.53
N ARG A 27 11.56 -6.91 9.64
CA ARG A 27 12.20 -7.34 10.88
C ARG A 27 13.39 -6.45 11.27
N ALA A 28 14.17 -6.01 10.31
CA ALA A 28 15.34 -5.16 10.52
C ALA A 28 14.95 -3.75 10.96
N SER A 29 13.82 -3.23 10.48
CA SER A 29 13.34 -1.86 10.78
C SER A 29 13.07 -1.60 12.27
N SER A 30 12.91 -2.64 13.09
CA SER A 30 12.79 -2.50 14.54
C SER A 30 14.12 -2.55 15.29
N ARG A 31 15.27 -2.61 14.59
CA ARG A 31 16.61 -2.69 15.17
C ARG A 31 17.34 -1.35 15.01
N SER A 32 18.24 -1.05 15.95
CA SER A 32 19.01 0.21 15.99
C SER A 32 19.94 0.43 14.79
N GLY A 33 20.29 -0.61 14.04
CA GLY A 33 21.14 -0.53 12.84
C GLY A 33 20.40 -0.21 11.54
N PHE A 34 19.07 -0.04 11.56
CA PHE A 34 18.32 0.30 10.35
C PHE A 34 18.48 1.80 10.06
N THR A 35 19.04 2.13 8.90
CA THR A 35 19.32 3.54 8.53
C THR A 35 18.19 4.13 7.70
N ILE A 36 18.15 5.47 7.60
CA ILE A 36 17.18 6.18 6.76
C ILE A 36 17.35 5.85 5.26
N ALA A 37 18.59 5.61 4.81
CA ALA A 37 18.85 5.17 3.45
C ALA A 37 18.21 3.80 3.17
N LEU A 38 18.38 2.84 4.10
CA LEU A 38 17.73 1.54 4.01
C LEU A 38 16.20 1.68 4.03
N TYR A 39 15.65 2.55 4.87
CA TYR A 39 14.22 2.83 4.88
C TYR A 39 13.71 3.25 3.50
N HIS A 40 14.35 4.23 2.85
CA HIS A 40 13.96 4.68 1.52
C HIS A 40 14.12 3.60 0.44
N ILE A 41 15.23 2.85 0.47
CA ILE A 41 15.48 1.76 -0.47
C ILE A 41 14.36 0.72 -0.39
N PHE A 42 14.04 0.24 0.82
CA PHE A 42 13.01 -0.78 1.00
C PHE A 42 11.60 -0.24 0.82
N PHE A 43 11.35 1.02 1.12
CA PHE A 43 10.08 1.66 0.80
C PHE A 43 9.85 1.66 -0.72
N THR A 44 10.80 2.21 -1.49
CA THR A 44 10.73 2.26 -2.95
C THR A 44 10.66 0.86 -3.56
N TYR A 45 11.46 -0.08 -3.04
CA TYR A 45 11.43 -1.49 -3.45
C TYR A 45 10.02 -2.08 -3.35
N ASN A 46 9.39 -1.97 -2.18
CA ASN A 46 8.04 -2.50 -1.97
C ASN A 46 7.00 -1.81 -2.85
N VAL A 47 7.10 -0.49 -3.04
CA VAL A 47 6.19 0.26 -3.93
C VAL A 47 6.32 -0.23 -5.38
N THR A 48 7.53 -0.38 -5.88
CA THR A 48 7.79 -0.84 -7.25
C THR A 48 7.18 -2.22 -7.48
N PHE A 49 7.44 -3.17 -6.57
CA PHE A 49 6.89 -4.52 -6.71
C PHE A 49 5.37 -4.59 -6.53
N MET A 50 4.80 -3.78 -5.64
CA MET A 50 3.35 -3.61 -5.55
C MET A 50 2.75 -3.15 -6.88
N ILE A 51 3.33 -2.12 -7.51
CA ILE A 51 2.85 -1.59 -8.79
C ILE A 51 2.97 -2.63 -9.90
N ILE A 52 4.11 -3.33 -10.00
CA ILE A 52 4.31 -4.39 -11.00
C ILE A 52 3.23 -5.46 -10.86
N HIS A 53 3.00 -5.96 -9.64
CA HIS A 53 2.00 -7.00 -9.41
C HIS A 53 0.55 -6.54 -9.60
N LEU A 54 0.23 -5.27 -9.31
CA LEU A 54 -1.06 -4.68 -9.68
C LEU A 54 -1.23 -4.58 -11.20
N GLY A 55 -0.14 -4.29 -11.94
CA GLY A 55 -0.13 -4.32 -13.39
C GLY A 55 -0.48 -5.71 -13.93
N ILE A 56 0.21 -6.73 -13.42
CA ILE A 56 -0.02 -8.15 -13.80
C ILE A 56 -1.44 -8.59 -13.47
N SER A 57 -1.95 -8.25 -12.28
CA SER A 57 -3.33 -8.54 -11.90
C SER A 57 -4.35 -7.93 -12.87
N ARG A 58 -4.11 -6.70 -13.32
CA ARG A 58 -5.00 -6.04 -14.29
C ARG A 58 -4.93 -6.63 -15.69
N THR A 59 -3.76 -7.10 -16.13
CA THR A 59 -3.56 -7.58 -17.49
C THR A 59 -3.73 -9.09 -17.64
N GLY A 60 -3.68 -9.85 -16.55
CA GLY A 60 -3.65 -11.32 -16.58
C GLY A 60 -2.36 -11.91 -17.17
N ASN A 61 -1.42 -11.06 -17.59
CA ASN A 61 -0.26 -11.43 -18.41
C ASN A 61 1.03 -11.38 -17.59
N ILE A 62 1.85 -12.43 -17.71
CA ILE A 62 3.19 -12.45 -17.11
C ILE A 62 4.10 -11.52 -17.92
N PRO A 63 4.81 -10.57 -17.28
CA PRO A 63 5.66 -9.64 -17.99
C PRO A 63 6.75 -10.38 -18.77
N LEU A 64 7.07 -9.87 -19.97
CA LEU A 64 8.12 -10.43 -20.86
C LEU A 64 7.80 -11.83 -21.42
N THR A 65 6.53 -12.24 -21.37
CA THR A 65 6.05 -13.48 -21.99
C THR A 65 4.77 -13.22 -22.79
N ASP A 66 4.51 -14.05 -23.79
CA ASP A 66 3.26 -14.02 -24.58
C ASP A 66 2.16 -14.90 -23.97
N ILE A 67 2.25 -15.20 -22.67
CA ILE A 67 1.31 -16.06 -21.96
C ILE A 67 0.22 -15.18 -21.36
N GLU A 68 -1.00 -15.35 -21.86
CA GLU A 68 -2.15 -14.54 -21.48
C GLU A 68 -3.17 -15.30 -20.62
N ASP A 69 -3.91 -14.53 -19.82
CA ASP A 69 -5.23 -14.91 -19.29
C ASP A 69 -5.28 -16.18 -18.41
N ALA A 70 -4.37 -16.26 -17.44
CA ALA A 70 -4.45 -17.26 -16.36
C ALA A 70 -5.14 -16.67 -15.11
N PRO A 71 -6.38 -17.09 -14.75
CA PRO A 71 -7.12 -16.50 -13.62
C PRO A 71 -6.38 -16.60 -12.27
N PHE A 72 -5.57 -17.65 -12.09
CA PHE A 72 -4.78 -17.82 -10.87
C PHE A 72 -3.58 -16.88 -10.79
N ILE A 73 -3.03 -16.42 -11.92
CA ILE A 73 -1.93 -15.45 -11.97
C ILE A 73 -2.41 -14.07 -11.55
N ASP A 74 -3.62 -13.69 -11.96
CA ASP A 74 -4.27 -12.46 -11.49
C ASP A 74 -4.40 -12.48 -9.96
N LEU A 75 -5.12 -13.46 -9.42
CA LEU A 75 -5.34 -13.57 -7.97
C LEU A 75 -4.04 -13.64 -7.19
N PHE A 76 -3.07 -14.43 -7.65
CA PHE A 76 -1.75 -14.51 -7.02
C PHE A 76 -1.06 -13.14 -7.01
N SER A 77 -1.01 -12.46 -8.15
CA SER A 77 -0.36 -11.15 -8.27
C SER A 77 -1.05 -10.11 -7.42
N PHE A 78 -2.39 -10.12 -7.35
CA PHE A 78 -3.14 -9.25 -6.46
C PHE A 78 -2.77 -9.49 -4.99
N ILE A 79 -2.73 -10.75 -4.54
CA ILE A 79 -2.31 -11.09 -3.18
C ILE A 79 -0.88 -10.61 -2.89
N VAL A 80 0.05 -10.86 -3.82
CA VAL A 80 1.44 -10.43 -3.66
C VAL A 80 1.57 -8.90 -3.62
N ALA A 81 0.81 -8.18 -4.45
CA ALA A 81 0.75 -6.72 -4.39
C ALA A 81 0.29 -6.22 -3.01
N LEU A 82 -0.76 -6.83 -2.45
CA LEU A 82 -1.23 -6.51 -1.10
C LEU A 82 -0.17 -6.80 -0.04
N ILE A 83 0.57 -7.90 -0.17
CA ILE A 83 1.67 -8.22 0.75
C ILE A 83 2.76 -7.14 0.66
N TYR A 84 3.19 -6.74 -0.52
CA TYR A 84 4.16 -5.65 -0.68
C TYR A 84 3.64 -4.33 -0.12
N GLY A 85 2.35 -4.00 -0.34
CA GLY A 85 1.70 -2.85 0.27
C GLY A 85 1.71 -2.90 1.79
N TYR A 86 1.46 -4.07 2.38
CA TYR A 86 1.55 -4.28 3.83
C TYR A 86 2.98 -4.22 4.37
N MET A 87 3.97 -4.79 3.66
CA MET A 87 5.38 -4.68 4.02
C MET A 87 5.82 -3.22 3.97
N MET A 88 5.45 -2.52 2.89
CA MET A 88 5.61 -1.08 2.77
C MET A 88 4.94 -0.37 3.93
N ALA A 89 3.74 -0.75 4.37
CA ALA A 89 2.95 -0.15 5.48
C ALA A 89 3.45 -0.48 6.90
N SER A 90 4.29 -1.51 7.05
CA SER A 90 4.80 -1.98 8.36
C SER A 90 6.26 -1.61 8.66
N LEU A 91 7.02 -1.11 7.69
CA LEU A 91 8.35 -0.52 7.92
C LEU A 91 8.30 0.59 8.99
N ARG A 92 9.10 0.43 10.05
CA ARG A 92 9.30 1.44 11.09
C ARG A 92 10.32 2.48 10.65
N LYS A 93 10.08 3.74 11.04
CA LYS A 93 11.06 4.81 10.83
C LYS A 93 12.23 4.62 11.82
N PRO A 94 13.49 4.81 11.38
CA PRO A 94 14.65 4.71 12.26
C PRO A 94 14.78 5.91 13.20
N ASP A 95 15.38 5.72 14.37
CA ASP A 95 15.45 6.73 15.46
C ASP A 95 16.32 7.96 15.11
N GLN A 96 17.23 7.83 14.14
CA GLN A 96 18.11 8.91 13.67
C GLN A 96 17.44 9.88 12.67
N TYR A 97 16.11 9.92 12.67
CA TYR A 97 15.34 10.74 11.77
C TYR A 97 15.44 12.22 12.13
N SER A 98 15.96 13.07 11.25
CA SER A 98 15.92 14.53 11.45
C SER A 98 14.46 14.99 11.45
N GLU A 99 13.98 15.52 12.58
CA GLU A 99 12.55 15.85 12.77
C GLU A 99 12.05 17.02 11.89
N SER A 100 12.94 17.78 11.24
CA SER A 100 12.52 18.77 10.26
C SER A 100 13.70 19.44 9.54
N ASN A 101 13.61 19.54 8.22
CA ASN A 101 14.35 20.57 7.49
C ASN A 101 13.52 21.86 7.54
N THR A 102 13.98 22.84 8.33
CA THR A 102 13.39 24.17 8.33
C THR A 102 13.88 24.91 7.08
N ILE A 103 13.00 25.10 6.11
CA ILE A 103 13.31 25.85 4.88
C ILE A 103 12.78 27.27 5.08
N PHE A 104 13.62 28.28 4.88
CA PHE A 104 13.21 29.68 4.99
C PHE A 104 12.79 30.20 3.61
N TYR A 105 11.60 30.79 3.51
CA TYR A 105 11.18 31.55 2.34
C TYR A 105 11.08 33.03 2.68
N LYS A 106 11.29 33.88 1.68
CA LYS A 106 11.13 35.33 1.82
C LYS A 106 9.69 35.67 1.48
N ALA A 107 8.92 36.12 2.47
CA ALA A 107 7.56 36.59 2.26
C ALA A 107 7.56 37.94 1.53
N ALA A 108 6.40 38.34 0.98
CA ALA A 108 6.25 39.59 0.23
C ALA A 108 6.58 40.85 1.06
N ASP A 109 6.48 40.73 2.39
CA ASP A 109 6.88 41.74 3.38
C ASP A 109 8.42 41.80 3.62
N GLY A 110 9.20 40.98 2.92
CA GLY A 110 10.65 40.88 3.05
C GLY A 110 11.13 40.04 4.23
N THR A 111 10.23 39.58 5.11
CA THR A 111 10.57 38.76 6.27
C THR A 111 10.88 37.31 5.87
N ARG A 112 11.89 36.71 6.52
CA ARG A 112 12.17 35.27 6.38
C ARG A 112 11.22 34.50 7.28
N LYS A 113 10.31 33.74 6.68
CA LYS A 113 9.39 32.86 7.42
C LYS A 113 9.89 31.42 7.32
N PRO A 114 9.98 30.69 8.45
CA PRO A 114 10.30 29.28 8.42
C PRO A 114 9.09 28.49 7.91
N ILE A 115 9.29 27.62 6.92
CA ILE A 115 8.37 26.53 6.60
C ILE A 115 9.03 25.24 7.03
N THR A 116 8.38 24.57 7.96
CA THR A 116 8.76 23.24 8.40
C THR A 116 8.13 22.23 7.44
N ILE A 117 8.77 21.98 6.29
CA ILE A 117 8.32 20.88 5.40
C ILE A 117 8.90 19.59 5.96
N ASN A 118 8.11 18.91 6.79
CA ASN A 118 8.42 17.54 7.20
C ASN A 118 7.91 16.59 6.11
N LEU A 119 8.72 16.40 5.06
CA LEU A 119 8.45 15.51 3.93
C LEU A 119 8.03 14.11 4.42
N ASP A 120 8.54 13.70 5.57
CA ASP A 120 8.36 12.36 6.10
C ASP A 120 7.05 12.21 6.86
N ARG A 121 6.55 13.32 7.44
CA ARG A 121 5.19 13.43 7.93
C ARG A 121 4.22 13.42 6.75
N ALA A 122 4.56 14.09 5.64
CA ALA A 122 3.76 14.04 4.43
C ALA A 122 3.72 12.63 3.80
N VAL A 123 4.88 11.96 3.66
CA VAL A 123 4.98 10.58 3.16
C VAL A 123 4.26 9.60 4.09
N TYR A 124 4.35 9.82 5.40
CA TYR A 124 3.61 9.03 6.38
C TYR A 124 2.10 9.19 6.22
N PHE A 125 1.59 10.43 6.15
CA PHE A 125 0.17 10.67 5.92
C PHE A 125 -0.30 10.14 4.57
N LEU A 126 0.52 10.25 3.52
CA LEU A 126 0.25 9.65 2.22
C LEU A 126 0.12 8.13 2.33
N ARG A 127 1.05 7.46 3.02
CA ARG A 127 1.03 6.01 3.25
C ARG A 127 -0.21 5.57 4.03
N VAL A 128 -0.55 6.30 5.10
CA VAL A 128 -1.76 6.07 5.89
C VAL A 128 -3.01 6.28 5.02
N ALA A 129 -3.06 7.35 4.24
CA ALA A 129 -4.17 7.64 3.33
C ALA A 129 -4.33 6.54 2.28
N LEU A 130 -3.24 6.10 1.63
CA LEU A 130 -3.26 5.00 0.67
C LEU A 130 -3.76 3.70 1.30
N LEU A 131 -3.35 3.40 2.54
CA LEU A 131 -3.82 2.21 3.26
C LEU A 131 -5.31 2.30 3.61
N VAL A 132 -5.77 3.46 4.10
CA VAL A 132 -7.18 3.69 4.45
C VAL A 132 -8.06 3.65 3.20
N PHE A 133 -7.72 4.40 2.16
CA PHE A 133 -8.52 4.45 0.93
C PHE A 133 -8.46 3.13 0.17
N GLY A 134 -7.27 2.54 0.00
CA GLY A 134 -7.11 1.25 -0.67
C GLY A 134 -7.82 0.12 0.08
N GLY A 135 -7.69 0.08 1.41
CA GLY A 135 -8.43 -0.85 2.26
C GLY A 135 -9.93 -0.64 2.17
N ALA A 136 -10.41 0.61 2.18
CA ALA A 136 -11.83 0.91 2.03
C ALA A 136 -12.39 0.47 0.69
N ILE A 137 -11.67 0.67 -0.42
CA ILE A 137 -12.08 0.14 -1.74
C ILE A 137 -12.23 -1.38 -1.67
N PHE A 138 -11.21 -2.08 -1.16
CA PHE A 138 -11.22 -3.54 -1.05
C PHE A 138 -12.42 -4.04 -0.25
N TYR A 139 -12.62 -3.54 0.97
CA TYR A 139 -13.73 -3.97 1.83
C TYR A 139 -15.09 -3.59 1.25
N THR A 140 -15.18 -2.46 0.55
CA THR A 140 -16.42 -2.07 -0.16
C THR A 140 -16.79 -3.07 -1.24
N VAL A 141 -15.84 -3.42 -2.11
CA VAL A 141 -16.07 -4.38 -3.19
C VAL A 141 -16.47 -5.74 -2.63
N VAL A 142 -15.72 -6.24 -1.64
CA VAL A 142 -16.02 -7.54 -1.00
C VAL A 142 -17.40 -7.54 -0.34
N PHE A 143 -17.73 -6.49 0.40
CA PHE A 143 -19.02 -6.38 1.08
C PHE A 143 -20.17 -6.29 0.08
N ASN A 144 -20.05 -5.44 -0.94
CA ASN A 144 -21.10 -5.26 -1.94
C ASN A 144 -21.27 -6.50 -2.83
N TYR A 145 -20.19 -7.24 -3.12
CA TYR A 145 -20.27 -8.54 -3.78
C TYR A 145 -21.00 -9.58 -2.92
N ALA A 146 -20.70 -9.66 -1.62
CA ALA A 146 -21.42 -10.55 -0.71
C ALA A 146 -22.89 -10.17 -0.58
N LEU A 147 -23.18 -8.86 -0.53
CA LEU A 147 -24.54 -8.34 -0.47
C LEU A 147 -25.34 -8.64 -1.73
N SER A 148 -24.69 -8.59 -2.91
CA SER A 148 -25.37 -8.84 -4.19
C SER A 148 -25.77 -10.30 -4.39
N ALA A 149 -25.06 -11.22 -3.73
CA ALA A 149 -25.47 -12.62 -3.66
C ALA A 149 -26.73 -12.83 -2.78
N MET A 150 -27.04 -11.89 -1.88
CA MET A 150 -28.19 -11.98 -0.97
C MET A 150 -29.40 -11.17 -1.42
N ILE A 151 -29.17 -10.03 -2.08
CA ILE A 151 -30.22 -9.07 -2.43
C ILE A 151 -30.05 -8.66 -3.89
N SER A 152 -31.11 -8.83 -4.69
CA SER A 152 -31.17 -8.26 -6.03
C SER A 152 -31.67 -6.83 -5.95
N LEU A 153 -30.84 -5.89 -6.42
CA LEU A 153 -31.15 -4.46 -6.46
C LEU A 153 -31.00 -3.94 -7.89
N GLU A 154 -31.74 -2.88 -8.20
CA GLU A 154 -31.57 -2.17 -9.47
C GLU A 154 -30.22 -1.45 -9.53
N PRO A 155 -29.66 -1.19 -10.74
CA PRO A 155 -28.35 -0.56 -10.87
C PRO A 155 -28.22 0.81 -10.17
N GLN A 156 -29.30 1.60 -10.09
CA GLN A 156 -29.30 2.88 -9.39
C GLN A 156 -29.18 2.71 -7.87
N GLN A 157 -29.81 1.67 -7.32
CA GLN A 157 -29.74 1.34 -5.90
C GLN A 157 -28.35 0.82 -5.51
N TRP A 158 -27.68 0.07 -6.39
CA TRP A 158 -26.29 -0.33 -6.20
C TRP A 158 -25.32 0.85 -6.08
N ARG A 159 -25.50 1.89 -6.91
CA ARG A 159 -24.70 3.12 -6.79
C ARG A 159 -24.90 3.80 -5.44
N LEU A 160 -26.13 3.82 -4.93
CA LEU A 160 -26.42 4.36 -3.60
C LEU A 160 -25.73 3.54 -2.51
N VAL A 161 -25.74 2.20 -2.63
CA VAL A 161 -25.02 1.31 -1.72
C VAL A 161 -23.53 1.63 -1.73
N ASP A 162 -22.90 1.74 -2.90
CA ASP A 162 -21.48 2.13 -3.03
C ASP A 162 -21.18 3.48 -2.35
N TYR A 163 -22.05 4.48 -2.54
CA TYR A 163 -21.89 5.81 -1.92
C TYR A 163 -22.02 5.80 -0.40
N ILE A 164 -22.63 4.77 0.19
CA ILE A 164 -22.76 4.63 1.63
C ILE A 164 -21.63 3.76 2.19
N THR A 165 -21.35 2.62 1.56
CA THR A 165 -20.42 1.62 2.09
C THR A 165 -18.98 2.11 1.99
N TYR A 166 -18.59 2.78 0.91
CA TYR A 166 -17.23 3.30 0.78
C TYR A 166 -16.85 4.34 1.85
N PRO A 167 -17.60 5.43 2.06
CA PRO A 167 -17.30 6.38 3.14
C PRO A 167 -17.33 5.75 4.53
N THR A 168 -18.20 4.74 4.74
CA THR A 168 -18.27 4.01 6.00
C THR A 168 -16.97 3.26 6.27
N PHE A 169 -16.41 2.53 5.30
CA PHE A 169 -15.13 1.85 5.46
C PHE A 169 -13.95 2.82 5.59
N VAL A 170 -13.98 3.97 4.90
CA VAL A 170 -12.99 5.05 5.11
C VAL A 170 -13.04 5.54 6.56
N ALA A 171 -14.24 5.79 7.10
CA ALA A 171 -14.41 6.22 8.49
C ALA A 171 -13.88 5.18 9.48
N PHE A 172 -14.15 3.89 9.26
CA PHE A 172 -13.57 2.80 10.06
C PHE A 172 -12.05 2.73 9.96
N GLY A 173 -11.48 2.93 8.77
CA GLY A 173 -10.04 2.99 8.57
C GLY A 173 -9.39 4.13 9.35
N ILE A 174 -9.94 5.34 9.25
CA ILE A 174 -9.48 6.52 10.01
C ILE A 174 -9.57 6.26 11.52
N TRP A 175 -10.69 5.68 11.98
CA TRP A 175 -10.89 5.35 13.38
C TRP A 175 -9.88 4.32 13.88
N GLY A 176 -9.63 3.26 13.11
CA GLY A 176 -8.62 2.24 13.42
C GLY A 176 -7.21 2.81 13.53
N VAL A 177 -6.83 3.71 12.61
CA VAL A 177 -5.55 4.43 12.65
C VAL A 177 -5.46 5.28 13.93
N ARG A 178 -6.51 6.04 14.28
CA ARG A 178 -6.54 6.86 15.50
C ARG A 178 -6.36 6.02 16.77
N ILE A 179 -7.03 4.87 16.85
CA ILE A 179 -6.87 3.95 17.99
C ILE A 179 -5.45 3.40 18.06
N HIS A 180 -4.90 2.99 16.91
CA HIS A 180 -3.53 2.47 16.83
C HIS A 180 -2.52 3.51 17.33
N HIS A 181 -2.67 4.76 16.92
CA HIS A 181 -1.80 5.87 17.33
C HIS A 181 -1.92 6.15 18.83
N ARG A 182 -3.15 6.21 19.35
CA ARG A 182 -3.41 6.42 20.78
C ARG A 182 -2.79 5.32 21.64
N LYS A 183 -2.79 4.06 21.16
CA LYS A 183 -2.20 2.92 21.87
C LYS A 183 -0.66 2.93 21.87
N HIS A 184 -0.03 3.52 20.86
CA HIS A 184 1.43 3.49 20.69
C HIS A 184 2.10 4.86 20.94
N GLY A 185 1.37 5.84 21.49
CA GLY A 185 1.94 7.14 21.88
C GLY A 185 2.28 8.08 20.72
N TYR A 186 1.83 7.79 19.50
CA TYR A 186 2.02 8.69 18.36
C TYR A 186 0.91 9.75 18.36
N THR A 187 1.26 11.03 18.51
CA THR A 187 0.32 12.14 18.33
C THR A 187 0.12 12.41 16.84
N LEU A 188 -1.13 12.31 16.37
CA LEU A 188 -1.55 12.71 15.03
C LEU A 188 -1.38 14.23 14.85
#